data_AF-A0A6J4KAJ7-F1
#
_entry.id   AF-A0A6J4KAJ7-F1
#
_cell.length_a   1.000
_cell.length_b   1.000
_cell.length_c   1.000
_cell.angle_alpha   90.00
_cell.angle_beta   90.00
_cell.angle_gamma   90.00
#
_symmetry.space_group_name_H-M   'P 1'
#
loop_
_entity.id
_entity.type
_entity.pdbx_description
1 polymer ?
#
loop_
_entity_poly.entity_id
_entity_poly.type
_entity_poly.pdbx_seq_one_letter_code
_entity_poly.pdbx_strand_id
1 'polypeptide(L)'
;MDGYQFFEEYRDDARRESAGNVIAVNMADGSFIQEGGICYKAVCPAPDHREPNSPVIMALFNVEYLGARCAPVDEQRARDVHPALFEYLERLA
;
A
#
# COMPACT_ATOMS: atom_id res chain seq x y z
N MET A 1 -9.82 -3.96 9.45
CA MET A 1 -10.36 -4.07 8.07
C MET A 1 -10.08 -5.48 7.54
N ASP A 2 -11.09 -6.33 7.49
CA ASP A 2 -10.89 -7.71 7.04
C ASP A 2 -10.57 -7.76 5.54
N GLY A 3 -9.59 -8.58 5.17
CA GLY A 3 -9.21 -8.82 3.78
C GLY A 3 -8.14 -7.89 3.21
N TYR A 4 -7.61 -6.92 3.98
CA TYR A 4 -6.49 -6.09 3.56
C TYR A 4 -5.18 -6.47 4.28
N GLN A 5 -4.07 -6.42 3.55
CA GLN A 5 -2.72 -6.46 4.10
C GLN A 5 -2.02 -5.12 3.83
N PHE A 6 -1.38 -4.55 4.85
CA PHE A 6 -0.80 -3.21 4.78
C PHE A 6 0.72 -3.26 4.65
N PHE A 7 1.25 -2.37 3.82
CA PHE A 7 2.67 -2.26 3.54
C PHE A 7 3.12 -0.80 3.59
N GLU A 8 4.04 -0.46 4.48
CA GLU A 8 4.64 0.87 4.57
C GLU A 8 5.75 1.00 3.52
N GLU A 9 5.66 2.01 2.65
CA GLU A 9 6.61 2.24 1.56
C GLU A 9 7.89 2.90 2.10
N TYR A 10 9.06 2.48 1.61
CA TYR A 10 10.32 3.12 1.95
C TYR A 10 10.57 4.36 1.07
N ARG A 11 11.05 5.44 1.69
CA ARG A 11 11.62 6.62 1.01
C ARG A 11 13.01 6.31 0.44
N ASP A 12 13.77 5.53 1.19
CA ASP A 12 15.13 5.09 0.88
C ASP A 12 15.22 3.59 1.15
N ASP A 13 15.28 2.79 0.09
CA ASP A 13 15.34 1.33 0.15
C ASP A 13 16.55 0.82 0.93
N ALA A 14 17.68 1.54 0.87
CA ALA A 14 18.93 1.14 1.52
C ALA A 14 18.87 1.39 3.03
N ARG A 15 18.19 2.46 3.45
CA ARG A 15 18.05 2.84 4.86
C ARG A 15 16.77 2.29 5.51
N ARG A 16 15.85 1.76 4.70
CA ARG A 16 14.51 1.30 5.12
C ARG A 16 13.75 2.38 5.90
N GLU A 17 13.97 3.64 5.52
CA GLU A 17 13.28 4.77 6.13
C GLU A 17 11.90 4.92 5.50
N SER A 18 10.88 5.10 6.33
CA SER A 18 9.50 5.26 5.87
C SER A 18 9.31 6.49 4.99
N ALA A 19 8.52 6.34 3.92
CA ALA A 19 8.00 7.44 3.11
C ALA A 19 6.83 8.18 3.77
N GLY A 20 6.27 7.65 4.86
CA GLY A 20 5.07 8.17 5.50
C GLY A 20 3.79 7.79 4.74
N ASN A 21 3.85 6.73 3.95
CA ASN A 21 2.79 6.27 3.07
C ASN A 21 2.65 4.75 3.16
N VAL A 22 1.43 4.27 2.93
CA VAL A 22 1.05 2.87 3.08
C VAL A 22 0.25 2.41 1.86
N ILE A 23 0.49 1.16 1.44
CA ILE A 23 -0.25 0.44 0.42
C ILE A 23 -1.14 -0.59 1.13
N ALA A 24 -2.45 -0.55 0.89
CA ALA A 24 -3.40 -1.57 1.35
C ALA A 24 -3.71 -2.53 0.20
N VAL A 25 -3.20 -3.76 0.29
CA VAL A 25 -3.42 -4.82 -0.69
C VAL A 25 -4.70 -5.58 -0.35
N ASN A 26 -5.64 -5.67 -1.29
CA ASN A 26 -6.85 -6.46 -1.12
C ASN A 26 -6.55 -7.94 -1.40
N MET A 27 -6.50 -8.73 -0.33
CA MET A 27 -6.25 -10.17 -0.37
C MET A 27 -7.53 -10.98 -0.65
N ALA A 28 -8.71 -10.41 -0.44
CA ALA A 28 -10.00 -11.08 -0.69
C ALA A 28 -10.27 -11.25 -2.19
N ASP A 29 -9.82 -10.30 -3.01
CA ASP A 29 -9.96 -10.32 -4.48
C ASP A 29 -8.96 -11.28 -5.16
N GLY A 30 -8.00 -11.83 -4.40
CA GLY A 30 -6.95 -12.72 -4.91
C GLY A 30 -5.88 -12.01 -5.76
N SER A 31 -4.98 -12.81 -6.33
CA SER A 31 -3.90 -12.36 -7.22
C SER A 31 -4.14 -12.78 -8.66
N PHE A 32 -3.54 -12.07 -9.61
CA PHE A 32 -3.52 -12.45 -11.02
C PHE A 32 -2.15 -12.21 -11.65
N ILE A 33 -1.88 -12.83 -12.80
CA ILE A 33 -0.62 -12.66 -13.52
C ILE A 33 -0.78 -11.54 -14.55
N GLN A 34 0.10 -10.55 -14.54
CA GLN A 34 0.18 -9.49 -15.54
C GLN A 34 1.65 -9.21 -15.86
N GLU A 35 1.97 -9.12 -17.16
CA GLU A 35 3.35 -8.89 -17.64
C GLU A 35 4.40 -9.85 -17.06
N GLY A 36 4.00 -11.07 -16.72
CA GLY A 36 4.87 -12.09 -16.14
C GLY A 36 5.06 -11.99 -14.62
N GLY A 37 4.47 -11.00 -13.95
CA GLY A 37 4.49 -10.84 -12.50
C GLY A 37 3.16 -11.18 -11.84
N ILE A 38 3.20 -11.55 -10.55
CA ILE A 38 2.00 -11.70 -9.72
C ILE A 38 1.59 -10.31 -9.22
N CYS A 39 0.36 -9.91 -9.50
CA CYS A 39 -0.19 -8.62 -9.14
C CYS A 39 -1.42 -8.78 -8.23
N TYR A 40 -1.59 -7.80 -7.34
CA TYR A 40 -2.78 -7.64 -6.50
C TYR A 40 -3.44 -6.30 -6.76
N LYS A 41 -4.76 -6.24 -6.52
CA LYS A 41 -5.46 -4.97 -6.39
C LYS A 41 -5.08 -4.32 -5.06
N ALA A 42 -4.82 -3.03 -5.09
CA ALA A 42 -4.46 -2.28 -3.90
C ALA A 42 -5.01 -0.86 -3.92
N VAL A 43 -5.08 -0.25 -2.74
CA VAL A 43 -5.21 1.19 -2.56
C VAL A 43 -3.86 1.72 -2.11
N CYS A 44 -3.36 2.74 -2.80
CA CYS A 44 -2.01 3.26 -2.62
C CYS A 44 -1.97 4.79 -2.73
N PRO A 45 -0.86 5.43 -2.35
CA PRO A 45 -0.63 6.86 -2.63
C PRO A 45 -0.69 7.15 -4.13
N ALA A 46 -1.19 8.33 -4.49
CA ALA A 46 -1.15 8.83 -5.86
C ALA A 46 0.31 9.12 -6.28
N PRO A 47 0.73 8.72 -7.49
CA PRO A 47 2.15 8.77 -7.91
C PRO A 47 2.73 10.19 -7.95
N ASP A 48 1.88 11.20 -8.17
CA ASP A 48 2.27 12.62 -8.19
C ASP A 48 2.43 13.22 -6.79
N HIS A 49 2.06 12.48 -5.74
CA HIS A 49 2.08 12.92 -4.34
C HIS A 49 3.05 12.05 -3.53
N ARG A 50 4.24 12.58 -3.25
CA ARG A 50 5.30 11.87 -2.50
C ARG A 50 5.47 12.34 -1.05
N GLU A 51 4.54 13.15 -0.56
CA GLU A 51 4.57 13.59 0.84
C GLU A 51 3.96 12.50 1.75
N PRO A 52 4.29 12.49 3.06
CA PRO A 52 3.59 11.64 4.01
C PRO A 52 2.08 11.88 3.99
N ASN A 53 1.30 10.82 4.17
CA ASN A 53 -0.16 10.86 4.16
C ASN A 53 -0.76 11.42 2.85
N SER A 54 -0.18 11.04 1.71
CA SER A 54 -0.61 11.47 0.37
C SER A 54 -2.05 11.06 0.02
N PRO A 55 -2.76 11.79 -0.86
CA PRO A 55 -4.02 11.30 -1.43
C PRO A 55 -3.88 9.91 -2.06
N VAL A 56 -4.92 9.08 -1.96
CA VAL A 56 -4.87 7.68 -2.40
C VAL A 56 -5.70 7.41 -3.66
N ILE A 57 -5.31 6.37 -4.38
CA ILE A 57 -5.99 5.84 -5.57
C ILE A 57 -6.03 4.31 -5.52
N MET A 58 -6.89 3.71 -6.33
CA MET A 58 -6.81 2.28 -6.62
C MET A 58 -5.78 2.01 -7.71
N ALA A 59 -4.93 1.01 -7.50
CA ALA A 59 -3.92 0.59 -8.44
C ALA A 59 -3.65 -0.92 -8.36
N LEU A 60 -2.71 -1.39 -9.19
CA LEU A 60 -2.22 -2.76 -9.20
C LEU A 60 -0.76 -2.76 -8.76
N PHE A 61 -0.41 -3.64 -7.82
CA PHE A 61 0.96 -3.79 -7.32
C PHE A 61 1.50 -5.18 -7.58
N ASN A 62 2.71 -5.22 -8.15
CA ASN A 62 3.48 -6.44 -8.30
C ASN A 62 4.08 -6.84 -6.94
N VAL A 63 4.01 -8.13 -6.61
CA VAL A 63 4.61 -8.73 -5.40
C VAL A 63 6.09 -8.40 -5.24
N GLU A 64 6.86 -8.39 -6.33
CA GLU A 64 8.28 -8.08 -6.29
C GLU A 64 8.53 -6.66 -5.79
N TYR A 65 7.68 -5.71 -6.21
CA TYR A 65 7.75 -4.33 -5.73
C TYR A 65 7.45 -4.28 -4.22
N LEU A 66 6.37 -4.93 -3.77
CA LEU A 66 6.00 -4.96 -2.36
C LEU A 66 7.12 -5.55 -1.49
N GLY A 67 7.78 -6.62 -1.96
CA GLY A 67 8.89 -7.25 -1.25
C GLY A 67 10.20 -6.45 -1.26
N ALA A 68 10.45 -5.67 -2.31
CA ALA A 68 11.69 -4.90 -2.45
C ALA A 68 11.62 -3.52 -1.77
N ARG A 69 10.45 -2.86 -1.84
CA ARG A 69 10.29 -1.43 -1.50
C ARG A 69 9.37 -1.15 -0.33
N CYS A 70 8.76 -2.18 0.26
CA CYS A 70 7.83 -1.98 1.35
C CYS A 70 8.14 -2.90 2.54
N ALA A 71 7.62 -2.53 3.70
CA ALA A 71 7.60 -3.37 4.89
C ALA A 71 6.15 -3.75 5.22
N PRO A 72 5.82 -5.02 5.49
CA PRO A 72 4.51 -5.34 6.04
C PRO A 72 4.36 -4.69 7.41
N VAL A 73 3.20 -4.07 7.66
CA VAL A 73 2.86 -3.42 8.94
C VAL A 73 1.47 -3.87 9.39
N ASP A 74 1.21 -3.78 10.69
CA ASP A 74 -0.13 -3.99 11.22
C ASP A 74 -1.05 -2.79 10.89
N GLU A 75 -2.36 -3.01 11.06
CA GLU A 75 -3.40 -2.01 10.76
C GLU A 75 -3.25 -0.75 11.61
N GLN A 76 -2.84 -0.88 12.88
CA GLN A 76 -2.69 0.27 13.77
C GLN A 76 -1.57 1.18 13.29
N ARG A 77 -0.39 0.60 13.01
CA ARG A 77 0.74 1.31 12.43
C ARG A 77 0.37 1.95 11.09
N ALA A 78 -0.32 1.21 10.24
CA ALA A 78 -0.78 1.73 8.96
C ALA A 78 -1.68 2.96 9.12
N ARG A 79 -2.61 2.93 10.09
CA ARG A 79 -3.53 4.03 10.39
C ARG A 79 -2.82 5.25 10.98
N ASP A 80 -1.80 5.03 11.81
CA ASP A 80 -0.99 6.10 12.39
C ASP A 80 -0.12 6.80 11.32
N VAL A 81 0.42 6.02 10.38
CA VAL A 81 1.28 6.55 9.30
C VAL A 81 0.48 7.24 8.21
N HIS A 82 -0.64 6.65 7.81
CA HIS A 82 -1.39 7.07 6.62
C HIS A 82 -2.91 7.12 6.87
N PRO A 83 -3.41 8.06 7.68
CA PRO A 83 -4.84 8.15 7.99
C PRO A 83 -5.74 8.37 6.76
N ALA A 84 -5.29 9.09 5.72
CA ALA A 84 -6.07 9.33 4.51
C ALA A 84 -6.38 8.04 3.73
N LEU A 85 -5.53 7.01 3.83
CA LEU A 85 -5.80 5.67 3.28
C LEU A 85 -7.04 5.05 3.95
N PHE A 86 -7.15 5.18 5.27
CA PHE A 86 -8.25 4.61 6.03
C PHE A 86 -9.55 5.35 5.76
N GLU A 87 -9.52 6.69 5.69
CA GLU A 87 -10.68 7.48 5.28
C GLU A 87 -11.22 7.05 3.91
N TYR A 88 -10.33 6.69 2.97
CA TYR A 88 -10.73 6.21 1.66
C TYR A 88 -11.32 4.80 1.71
N LEU A 89 -10.66 3.87 2.40
CA LEU A 89 -11.13 2.48 2.53
C LEU A 89 -12.49 2.41 3.25
N GLU A 90 -12.71 3.25 4.27
CA GLU A 90 -14.00 3.35 4.97
C GLU A 90 -15.13 3.88 4.07
N ARG A 91 -14.82 4.70 3.05
CA ARG A 91 -15.81 5.15 2.04
C ARG A 91 -16.15 4.09 1.00
N LEU A 92 -15.33 3.05 0.85
CA LEU A 92 -15.56 1.95 -0.07
C LEU A 92 -16.38 0.80 0.55
N ALA A 93 -16.46 0.75 1.89
CA ALA A 93 -17.24 -0.23 2.66
C ALA A 93 -18.73 0.11 2.70
#